data_AF-A0A1H7G4V6-F1
#
_entry.id   AF-A0A1H7G4V6-F1
#
_cell.length_a   1.000
_cell.length_b   1.000
_cell.length_c   1.000
_cell.angle_alpha   90.00
_cell.angle_beta   90.00
_cell.angle_gamma   90.00
#
_symmetry.space_group_name_H-M   'P 1'
#
loop_
_entity.id
_entity.type
_entity.pdbx_description
1 polymer ?
#
loop_
_entity_poly.entity_id
_entity_poly.type
_entity_poly.pdbx_seq_one_letter_code
_entity_poly.pdbx_strand_id
1 'polypeptide(L)' 'MFNQIGVPGIILLLILGLIVFGAKNLPSMGRSLGSAVKEFKEGISSKEPNDQ' A
#
# COMPACT_ATOMS: atom_id res chain seq x y z
N MET A 1 -6.25 -14.44 -24.70
CA MET A 1 -5.40 -13.28 -25.05
C MET A 1 -5.03 -12.42 -23.83
N PHE A 2 -5.90 -12.26 -22.82
CA PHE A 2 -5.63 -11.45 -21.62
C PHE A 2 -4.77 -12.12 -20.53
N ASN A 3 -4.49 -13.42 -20.62
CA ASN A 3 -3.68 -14.16 -19.63
C ASN A 3 -2.18 -13.80 -19.63
N GLN A 4 -1.75 -12.89 -20.52
CA GLN A 4 -0.42 -12.29 -20.53
C GLN A 4 -0.35 -11.02 -19.67
N ILE A 5 -1.50 -10.45 -19.26
CA ILE A 5 -1.58 -9.25 -18.39
C ILE A 5 -1.53 -9.67 -16.91
N GLY A 6 -0.60 -10.56 -16.58
CA GLY A 6 -0.29 -10.91 -15.20
C GLY A 6 0.67 -9.89 -14.59
N VAL A 7 1.68 -10.40 -13.90
CA VAL A 7 2.79 -9.61 -13.34
C VAL A 7 3.38 -8.58 -14.31
N PRO A 8 3.55 -8.85 -15.62
CA PRO A 8 4.08 -7.86 -16.56
C PRO A 8 3.19 -6.60 -16.70
N GLY A 9 1.87 -6.76 -16.65
CA GLY A 9 0.93 -5.63 -16.72
C GLY A 9 1.00 -4.74 -15.49
N ILE A 10 1.15 -5.34 -14.30
CA ILE A 10 1.33 -4.61 -13.04
C ILE A 10 2.65 -3.83 -13.05
N ILE A 11 3.73 -4.43 -13.55
CA ILE A 11 5.03 -3.74 -13.67
C ILE A 11 4.92 -2.53 -14.59
N LEU A 12 4.24 -2.64 -15.72
CA LEU A 12 4.02 -1.51 -16.62
C LEU A 12 3.26 -0.36 -15.92
N LEU A 13 2.24 -0.70 -15.14
CA LEU A 13 1.44 0.27 -14.40
C LEU A 13 2.26 0.93 -13.28
N LEU A 14 3.13 0.17 -12.61
CA LEU A 14 4.08 0.70 -11.64
C LEU A 14 5.09 1.64 -12.29
N ILE A 15 5.65 1.32 -13.45
CA ILE A 15 6.57 2.20 -14.18
C ILE A 15 5.87 3.51 -14.53
N LEU A 16 4.63 3.45 -15.01
CA LEU A 16 3.86 4.64 -15.34
C LEU A 16 3.60 5.51 -14.10
N GLY A 17 3.21 4.89 -12.99
CA GLY A 17 3.08 5.57 -11.70
C GLY A 17 4.41 6.15 -11.21
N LEU A 18 5.52 5.44 -11.38
CA LEU A 18 6.86 5.89 -11.03
C LEU A 18 7.32 7.10 -11.86
N ILE A 19 6.87 7.23 -13.11
CA ILE A 19 7.17 8.42 -13.93
C ILE A 19 6.39 9.64 -13.41
N VAL A 20 5.12 9.46 -13.05
CA VAL A 20 4.26 10.55 -12.55
C VAL A 20 4.66 10.97 -11.14
N PHE A 21 4.82 10.00 -10.25
CA PHE A 21 5.07 10.24 -8.83
C PHE A 21 6.56 10.29 -8.50
N GLY A 22 7.43 9.58 -9.22
CA GLY A 22 8.85 9.44 -8.92
C GLY A 22 9.17 8.29 -7.95
N ALA A 23 10.26 7.57 -8.19
CA ALA A 23 10.70 6.41 -7.39
C ALA A 23 10.95 6.72 -5.91
N LYS A 24 11.34 7.96 -5.59
CA LYS A 24 11.56 8.40 -4.21
C LYS A 24 10.26 8.72 -3.45
N ASN A 25 9.19 9.06 -4.16
CA ASN A 25 7.94 9.49 -3.53
C ASN A 25 7.04 8.30 -3.16
N LEU A 26 7.09 7.19 -3.91
CA LEU A 26 6.36 5.96 -3.58
C LEU A 26 6.67 5.44 -2.16
N PRO A 27 7.93 5.28 -1.73
CA PRO A 27 8.26 4.82 -0.37
C PRO A 27 7.86 5.81 0.72
N SER A 28 7.99 7.11 0.44
CA SER A 28 7.60 8.17 1.38
C SER A 28 6.09 8.13 1.65
N MET A 29 5.29 8.15 0.59
CA MET A 29 3.83 8.08 0.66
C MET A 29 3.38 6.77 1.29
N GLY A 30 4.00 5.64 0.92
CA GLY A 30 3.72 4.34 1.51
C GLY A 30 4.00 4.27 3.01
N ARG A 31 5.06 4.91 3.50
CA ARG A 31 5.32 5.01 4.95
C ARG A 31 4.26 5.81 5.69
N SER A 32 3.87 6.97 5.16
CA SER A 32 2.82 7.80 5.76
C SER A 32 1.46 7.08 5.80
N LEU A 33 1.07 6.46 4.68
CA LEU A 33 -0.16 5.66 4.60
C LEU A 33 -0.08 4.43 5.51
N GLY A 34 1.06 3.76 5.57
CA GLY A 34 1.29 2.61 6.43
C GLY A 34 1.16 2.94 7.92
N SER A 35 1.72 4.08 8.35
CA SER A 35 1.53 4.59 9.71
C SER A 35 0.06 4.89 10.01
N ALA A 36 -0.64 5.57 9.09
CA ALA A 36 -2.07 5.86 9.25
C ALA A 36 -2.92 4.59 9.33
N VAL A 37 -2.64 3.57 8.50
CA VAL A 37 -3.32 2.27 8.55
C VAL A 37 -3.01 1.53 9.85
N LYS A 38 -1.78 1.62 10.35
CA LYS A 38 -1.39 1.03 11.63
C LYS A 38 -2.18 1.65 12.78
N GLU A 39 -2.19 2.99 12.85
CA GLU A 39 -2.94 3.74 13.87
C GLU A 39 -4.45 3.49 13.76
N PHE A 40 -4.98 3.43 12.53
CA PHE A 40 -6.38 3.07 12.30
C PHE A 40 -6.68 1.66 12.81
N LYS A 41 -5.82 0.67 12.50
CA LYS A 41 -5.94 -0.71 12.98
C LYS A 41 -5.85 -0.80 14.51
N GLU A 42 -4.96 -0.05 15.14
CA GLU A 42 -4.83 0.00 16.61
C GLU A 42 -6.09 0.60 17.24
N GLY A 43 -6.59 1.72 16.71
CA GLY A 43 -7.81 2.37 17.20
C GLY A 43 -9.08 1.52 17.07
N ILE A 44 -9.21 0.72 16.00
CA ILE A 44 -10.33 -0.23 15.86
C ILE A 44 -10.13 -1.52 16.68
N SER A 45 -8.88 -1.95 16.91
CA SER A 45 -8.55 -3.21 17.61
C SER A 45 -8.46 -3.04 19.13
N SER A 46 -8.42 -1.81 19.66
CA SER A 46 -8.50 -1.53 21.11
C SER A 46 -9.88 -1.83 21.74
N LYS A 47 -10.71 -2.64 21.08
CA LYS A 47 -11.99 -3.17 21.58
C LYS A 47 -12.01 -4.70 21.72
N GLU A 48 -10.85 -5.32 21.92
CA GLU A 48 -10.79 -6.59 22.64
C GLU A 48 -10.08 -6.33 23.97
N PRO A 49 -10.84 -5.99 25.04
CA PRO A 49 -10.35 -6.26 26.37
C PRO A 49 -10.15 -7.78 26.39
N ASN A 50 -8.89 -8.20 26.47
CA ASN A 50 -8.56 -9.52 26.95
C ASN A 50 -8.99 -9.52 28.42
N ASP A 51 -10.27 -9.84 28.65
CA ASP A 51 -10.81 -10.14 29.97
C ASP A 51 -9.97 -11.29 30.54
N GLN A 52 -9.13 -10.95 31.54
CA GLN A 52 -8.63 -11.93 32.50
C GLN A 52 -9.78 -12.48 33.33
#